data_AF-A0A0C3P7A0-F1
#
_entry.id   AF-A0A0C3P7A0-F1
#
_cell.length_a   1.000
_cell.length_b   1.000
_cell.length_c   1.000
_cell.angle_alpha   90.00
_cell.angle_beta   90.00
_cell.angle_gamma   90.00
#
_symmetry.space_group_name_H-M   'P 1'
#
loop_
_entity.id
_entity.type
_entity.pdbx_description
1 polymer ?
#
loop_
_entity_poly.entity_id
_entity_poly.type
_entity_poly.pdbx_seq_one_letter_code
_entity_poly.pdbx_strand_id
1 'polypeptide(L)'
;MVIFIERPERLCENLPELIVPLSRLAELARVRVNVILLSSMRWEDLRPPLGAAPDPYFLDVEPLTKPDIIQRLVSAFRETSEALASSGEPSMTYHPGLLSFYEHYAEMIYGTVSLYTNDPIELQYIAAARWPGFVKPVVWQQDGDHSNGDHELDIQLPNTDGLACFHARVFYDTVLNALAGWEPSWESGCQTWPGEDGVKYNDGIDSFLHGLRRLSAEHATNPPNRSKGKGKTSPTEEPSMVIFIERAERLCENLPELIVPLSRLAELARVRVSVILLSSMRWEDLRPPLGAAPDPYFLDVEPLTKPDIIQRLVSAFRETSEALASSGEPSMTYHPGLLSFYEHYAEMIYGTVSLYTNDPIDLQYIAAARWPGFVKPVVWQQDGDHSNGDHELDIQLPNTDGRLRLFKYFSSSFTRALEALYPRLTNAADWASENDYDPTEGHGARVHEGLAPDESDGEVGWATYVQVWNIIRGSVGACQRRWDTVAE
;
A
#
# COMPACT_ATOMS: atom_id res chain seq x y z
N MET A 1 -41.68 -4.76 -20.79
CA MET A 1 -40.44 -4.10 -20.31
C MET A 1 -39.71 -5.09 -19.44
N VAL A 2 -38.40 -5.23 -19.60
CA VAL A 2 -37.59 -6.12 -18.74
C VAL A 2 -36.66 -5.22 -17.94
N ILE A 3 -36.66 -5.37 -16.62
CA ILE A 3 -35.78 -4.65 -15.70
C ILE A 3 -34.81 -5.67 -15.13
N PHE A 4 -33.53 -5.45 -15.34
CA PHE A 4 -32.47 -6.21 -14.70
C PHE A 4 -32.02 -5.46 -13.46
N ILE A 5 -31.99 -6.16 -12.33
CA ILE A 5 -31.44 -5.64 -11.08
C ILE A 5 -30.27 -6.53 -10.73
N GLU A 6 -29.07 -6.00 -10.95
CA GLU A 6 -27.82 -6.65 -10.58
C GLU A 6 -27.55 -6.41 -9.09
N ARG A 7 -27.08 -7.46 -8.39
CA ARG A 7 -26.75 -7.44 -6.96
C ARG A 7 -27.87 -6.95 -6.04
N PRO A 8 -29.06 -7.57 -6.07
CA PRO A 8 -30.17 -7.22 -5.18
C PRO A 8 -29.82 -7.35 -3.69
N GLU A 9 -28.78 -8.10 -3.32
CA GLU A 9 -28.24 -8.17 -1.96
C GLU A 9 -27.85 -6.78 -1.41
N ARG A 10 -27.30 -5.88 -2.23
CA ARG A 10 -27.00 -4.51 -1.80
C ARG A 10 -28.26 -3.68 -1.55
N LEU A 11 -29.36 -4.00 -2.26
CA LEU A 11 -30.67 -3.42 -1.95
C LEU A 11 -31.24 -3.99 -0.66
N CYS A 12 -31.01 -5.28 -0.34
CA CYS A 12 -31.38 -5.85 0.97
C CYS A 12 -30.67 -5.13 2.12
N GLU A 13 -29.36 -4.87 1.97
CA GLU A 13 -28.53 -4.26 3.02
C GLU A 13 -28.93 -2.80 3.28
N ASN A 14 -29.14 -2.04 2.20
CA ASN A 14 -29.32 -0.59 2.30
C ASN A 14 -30.80 -0.16 2.36
N LEU A 15 -31.70 -0.89 1.68
CA LEU A 15 -33.11 -0.52 1.47
C LEU A 15 -34.02 -1.76 1.40
N PRO A 16 -34.09 -2.58 2.46
CA PRO A 16 -34.81 -3.86 2.45
C PRO A 16 -36.30 -3.72 2.09
N GLU A 17 -36.91 -2.58 2.38
CA GLU A 17 -38.30 -2.28 2.07
C GLU A 17 -38.61 -2.18 0.56
N LEU A 18 -37.61 -2.01 -0.31
CA LEU A 18 -37.82 -1.88 -1.77
C LEU A 18 -37.98 -3.22 -2.49
N ILE A 19 -37.53 -4.33 -1.90
CA ILE A 19 -37.56 -5.65 -2.56
C ILE A 19 -38.98 -6.16 -2.78
N VAL A 20 -39.88 -5.94 -1.82
CA VAL A 20 -41.30 -6.33 -1.97
C VAL A 20 -41.99 -5.53 -3.08
N PRO A 21 -41.92 -4.18 -3.11
CA PRO A 21 -42.44 -3.39 -4.23
C PRO A 21 -41.85 -3.77 -5.59
N LEU A 22 -40.54 -4.03 -5.66
CA LEU A 22 -39.87 -4.39 -6.91
C LEU A 22 -40.28 -5.78 -7.42
N SER A 23 -40.39 -6.76 -6.54
CA SER A 23 -40.91 -8.10 -6.91
C SER A 23 -42.38 -8.06 -7.36
N ARG A 24 -43.17 -7.11 -6.83
CA ARG A 24 -44.58 -6.89 -7.22
C ARG A 24 -44.79 -5.85 -8.31
N LEU A 25 -43.71 -5.29 -8.88
CA LEU A 25 -43.80 -4.23 -9.88
C LEU A 25 -44.61 -4.67 -11.11
N ALA A 26 -44.56 -5.96 -11.45
CA ALA A 26 -45.37 -6.57 -12.52
C ALA A 26 -46.88 -6.54 -12.24
N GLU A 27 -47.29 -6.63 -10.97
CA GLU A 27 -48.69 -6.54 -10.54
C GLU A 27 -49.17 -5.09 -10.44
N LEU A 28 -48.28 -4.19 -10.00
CA LEU A 28 -48.58 -2.77 -9.82
C LEU A 28 -48.59 -2.00 -11.15
N ALA A 29 -47.77 -2.43 -12.11
CA ALA A 29 -47.72 -1.81 -13.43
C ALA A 29 -48.90 -2.28 -14.30
N ARG A 30 -49.59 -1.34 -14.94
CA ARG A 30 -50.60 -1.64 -15.98
C ARG A 30 -49.98 -2.16 -17.30
N VAL A 31 -48.70 -2.45 -17.31
CA VAL A 31 -47.90 -2.88 -18.47
C VAL A 31 -47.14 -4.14 -18.05
N ARG A 32 -46.96 -5.11 -18.96
CA ARG A 32 -46.13 -6.29 -18.67
C ARG A 32 -44.69 -5.87 -18.38
N VAL A 33 -44.30 -5.91 -17.12
CA VAL A 33 -42.93 -5.71 -16.64
C VAL A 33 -42.43 -7.04 -16.09
N ASN A 34 -41.28 -7.51 -16.58
CA ASN A 34 -40.56 -8.64 -15.98
C ASN A 34 -39.37 -8.05 -15.22
N VAL A 35 -39.25 -8.37 -13.95
CA VAL A 35 -38.08 -8.01 -13.14
C VAL A 35 -37.22 -9.26 -13.01
N ILE A 36 -35.97 -9.17 -13.43
CA ILE A 36 -34.98 -10.25 -13.33
C ILE A 36 -33.95 -9.78 -12.31
N LEU A 37 -33.85 -10.53 -11.22
CA LEU A 37 -32.85 -10.30 -10.18
C LEU A 37 -31.64 -11.18 -10.50
N LEU A 38 -30.48 -10.55 -10.68
CA LEU A 38 -29.21 -11.24 -10.91
C LEU A 38 -28.41 -11.17 -9.61
N SER A 39 -28.43 -12.25 -8.84
CA SER A 39 -27.75 -12.33 -7.54
C SER A 39 -26.83 -13.54 -7.48
N SER A 40 -25.78 -13.40 -6.68
CA SER A 40 -24.94 -14.52 -6.24
C SER A 40 -25.50 -15.23 -4.99
N MET A 41 -26.51 -14.64 -4.34
CA MET A 41 -27.22 -15.24 -3.21
C MET A 41 -28.46 -15.98 -3.67
N ARG A 42 -28.84 -17.02 -2.92
CA ARG A 42 -30.08 -17.74 -3.16
C ARG A 42 -31.28 -16.84 -2.85
N TRP A 43 -32.36 -16.97 -3.61
CA TRP A 43 -33.57 -16.17 -3.36
C TRP A 43 -34.12 -16.37 -1.95
N GLU A 44 -33.98 -17.57 -1.38
CA GLU A 44 -34.41 -17.87 -0.01
C GLU A 44 -33.71 -16.99 1.03
N ASP A 45 -32.46 -16.60 0.78
CA ASP A 45 -31.67 -15.74 1.67
C ASP A 45 -31.99 -14.24 1.47
N LEU A 46 -32.48 -13.88 0.28
CA LEU A 46 -32.90 -12.51 -0.07
C LEU A 46 -34.38 -12.25 0.26
N ARG A 47 -35.17 -13.30 0.50
CA ARG A 47 -36.62 -13.19 0.64
C ARG A 47 -36.97 -12.56 2.00
N PRO A 48 -37.84 -11.54 2.03
CA PRO A 48 -38.45 -11.07 3.27
C PRO A 48 -39.20 -12.22 3.98
N PRO A 49 -39.28 -12.20 5.33
CA PRO A 49 -39.92 -13.27 6.09
C PRO A 49 -41.34 -13.59 5.58
N LEU A 50 -41.59 -14.89 5.41
CA LEU A 50 -42.70 -15.58 4.71
C LEU A 50 -44.02 -14.80 4.50
N GLY A 51 -44.41 -14.63 3.22
CA GLY A 51 -45.79 -14.36 2.79
C GLY A 51 -46.03 -13.11 1.94
N ALA A 52 -45.03 -12.24 1.76
CA ALA A 52 -45.25 -10.90 1.20
C ALA A 52 -45.01 -10.74 -0.32
N ALA A 53 -44.34 -11.69 -0.99
CA ALA A 53 -43.95 -11.55 -2.40
C ALA A 53 -44.15 -12.86 -3.20
N PRO A 54 -44.66 -12.77 -4.45
CA PRO A 54 -44.62 -13.87 -5.42
C PRO A 54 -43.17 -14.21 -5.79
N ASP A 55 -42.89 -15.48 -6.09
CA ASP A 55 -41.54 -15.92 -6.43
C ASP A 55 -41.15 -15.37 -7.82
N PRO A 56 -40.11 -14.52 -7.92
CA PRO A 56 -39.63 -14.03 -9.20
C PRO A 56 -39.01 -15.18 -10.00
N TYR A 57 -38.87 -15.00 -11.33
CA TYR A 57 -38.06 -15.90 -12.14
C TYR A 57 -36.61 -15.80 -11.68
N PHE A 58 -36.18 -16.77 -10.88
CA PHE A 58 -34.82 -16.89 -10.40
C PHE A 58 -34.00 -17.68 -11.42
N LEU A 59 -32.97 -17.04 -11.96
CA LEU A 59 -31.93 -17.71 -12.73
C LEU A 59 -30.76 -17.88 -11.76
N ASP A 60 -30.60 -19.10 -11.26
CA ASP A 60 -29.41 -19.46 -10.49
C ASP A 60 -28.23 -19.47 -11.47
N VAL A 61 -27.39 -18.44 -11.39
CA VAL A 61 -26.16 -18.38 -12.16
C VAL A 61 -25.10 -18.95 -11.24
N GLU A 62 -24.65 -20.17 -11.54
CA GLU A 62 -23.56 -20.78 -10.78
C GLU A 62 -22.37 -19.80 -10.72
N PRO A 63 -21.82 -19.54 -9.53
CA PRO A 63 -20.69 -18.64 -9.40
C PRO A 63 -19.54 -19.17 -10.26
N LEU A 64 -18.91 -18.26 -11.02
CA LEU A 64 -17.79 -18.62 -11.87
C LEU A 64 -16.68 -19.25 -11.02
N THR A 65 -16.15 -20.38 -11.48
CA THR A 65 -15.04 -21.02 -10.79
C THR A 65 -13.77 -20.17 -10.93
N LYS A 66 -12.79 -20.36 -10.04
CA LYS A 66 -11.47 -19.69 -10.16
C LYS A 66 -10.90 -19.81 -11.59
N PRO A 67 -10.86 -21.00 -12.22
CA PRO A 67 -10.44 -21.14 -13.62
C PRO A 67 -11.23 -20.28 -14.61
N ASP A 68 -12.55 -20.19 -14.46
CA ASP A 68 -13.40 -19.40 -15.36
C ASP A 68 -13.10 -17.90 -15.23
N ILE A 69 -12.87 -17.43 -14.00
CA ILE A 69 -12.54 -16.03 -13.72
C ILE A 69 -11.16 -15.69 -14.30
N ILE A 70 -10.14 -16.51 -14.05
CA ILE A 70 -8.81 -16.32 -14.63
C ILE A 70 -8.88 -16.33 -16.15
N GLN A 71 -9.58 -17.31 -16.74
CA GLN A 71 -9.75 -17.40 -18.19
C GLN A 71 -10.42 -16.15 -18.75
N ARG A 72 -11.42 -15.60 -18.05
CA ARG A 72 -12.10 -14.36 -18.46
C ARG A 72 -11.17 -13.15 -18.40
N LEU A 73 -10.35 -13.02 -17.36
CA LEU A 73 -9.34 -11.95 -17.27
C LEU A 73 -8.33 -12.03 -18.41
N VAL A 74 -7.85 -13.23 -18.71
CA VAL A 74 -6.87 -13.49 -19.79
C VAL A 74 -7.49 -13.23 -21.17
N SER A 75 -8.74 -13.62 -21.39
CA SER A 75 -9.47 -13.29 -22.63
C SER A 75 -9.63 -11.78 -22.79
N ALA A 76 -10.01 -11.05 -21.72
CA ALA A 76 -10.14 -9.60 -21.75
C ALA A 76 -8.81 -8.90 -22.09
N PHE A 77 -7.70 -9.37 -21.52
CA PHE A 77 -6.37 -8.87 -21.85
C PHE A 77 -6.02 -9.12 -23.32
N ARG A 78 -6.30 -10.34 -23.82
CA ARG A 78 -6.06 -10.69 -25.23
C ARG A 78 -6.86 -9.79 -26.18
N GLU A 79 -8.15 -9.61 -25.93
CA GLU A 79 -9.02 -8.74 -26.73
C GLU A 79 -8.50 -7.30 -26.74
N THR A 80 -8.07 -6.79 -25.57
CA THR A 80 -7.49 -5.45 -25.44
C THR A 80 -6.18 -5.34 -26.22
N SER A 81 -5.32 -6.35 -26.12
CA SER A 81 -4.05 -6.44 -26.83
C SER A 81 -4.24 -6.46 -28.35
N GLU A 82 -5.18 -7.27 -28.85
CA GLU A 82 -5.50 -7.38 -30.27
C GLU A 82 -6.15 -6.10 -30.81
N ALA A 83 -7.01 -5.45 -30.02
CA ALA A 83 -7.63 -4.18 -30.38
C ALA A 83 -6.59 -3.06 -30.52
N LEU A 84 -5.62 -2.99 -29.59
CA LEU A 84 -4.51 -2.03 -29.64
C LEU A 84 -3.52 -2.33 -30.76
N ALA A 85 -3.24 -3.61 -31.03
CA ALA A 85 -2.42 -3.99 -32.19
C ALA A 85 -3.09 -3.58 -33.51
N SER A 86 -4.42 -3.70 -33.60
CA SER A 86 -5.20 -3.35 -34.79
C SER A 86 -5.36 -1.84 -34.98
N SER A 87 -5.31 -1.04 -33.91
CA SER A 87 -5.39 0.42 -33.99
C SER A 87 -4.09 1.07 -34.50
N GLY A 88 -2.99 0.31 -34.58
CA GLY A 88 -1.68 0.82 -34.96
C GLY A 88 -0.96 1.59 -33.86
N GLU A 89 -1.48 1.55 -32.62
CA GLU A 89 -0.82 2.10 -31.43
C GLU A 89 -0.20 0.95 -30.63
N PRO A 90 1.10 0.64 -30.83
CA PRO A 90 1.75 -0.42 -30.08
C PRO A 90 1.79 -0.04 -28.59
N SER A 91 1.02 -0.75 -27.76
CA SER A 91 1.08 -0.64 -26.32
C SER A 91 2.11 -1.63 -25.78
N MET A 92 3.20 -1.10 -25.22
CA MET A 92 4.23 -1.88 -24.51
C MET A 92 3.62 -2.70 -23.37
N THR A 93 2.58 -2.18 -22.71
CA THR A 93 1.91 -2.85 -21.59
C THR A 93 0.93 -3.93 -22.05
N TYR A 94 0.31 -3.82 -23.24
CA TYR A 94 -0.67 -4.80 -23.74
C TYR A 94 -0.14 -5.55 -24.97
N HIS A 95 1.12 -5.96 -24.94
CA HIS A 95 1.74 -6.72 -26.02
C HIS A 95 1.32 -8.21 -25.98
N PRO A 96 1.01 -8.87 -27.13
CA PRO A 96 0.62 -10.28 -27.14
C PRO A 96 1.65 -11.22 -26.53
N GLY A 97 2.94 -10.85 -26.58
CA GLY A 97 4.03 -11.59 -25.95
C GLY A 97 4.00 -11.61 -24.41
N LEU A 98 3.20 -10.75 -23.78
CA LEU A 98 3.02 -10.70 -22.33
C LEU A 98 1.87 -11.59 -21.84
N LEU A 99 1.19 -12.34 -22.73
CA LEU A 99 0.02 -13.13 -22.37
C LEU A 99 0.31 -14.17 -21.27
N SER A 100 1.42 -14.90 -21.37
CA SER A 100 1.82 -15.86 -20.34
C SER A 100 2.17 -15.20 -19.01
N PHE A 101 2.69 -13.96 -19.04
CA PHE A 101 2.97 -13.18 -17.84
C PHE A 101 1.67 -12.63 -17.22
N TYR A 102 0.72 -12.22 -18.06
CA TYR A 102 -0.60 -11.79 -17.62
C TYR A 102 -1.42 -12.94 -17.01
N GLU A 103 -1.27 -14.17 -17.50
CA GLU A 103 -1.88 -15.36 -16.88
C GLU A 103 -1.45 -15.51 -15.42
N HIS A 104 -0.15 -15.42 -15.13
CA HIS A 104 0.37 -15.47 -13.75
C HIS A 104 -0.11 -14.28 -12.91
N TYR A 105 -0.14 -13.08 -13.50
CA TYR A 105 -0.67 -11.89 -12.85
C TYR A 105 -2.17 -12.02 -12.53
N ALA A 106 -2.97 -12.59 -13.41
CA ALA A 106 -4.39 -12.84 -13.20
C ALA A 106 -4.62 -13.84 -12.06
N GLU A 107 -3.79 -14.88 -11.93
CA GLU A 107 -3.82 -15.79 -10.78
C GLU A 107 -3.49 -15.06 -9.46
N MET A 108 -2.48 -14.19 -9.48
CA MET A 108 -2.07 -13.40 -8.32
C MET A 108 -3.14 -12.39 -7.90
N ILE A 109 -3.70 -11.65 -8.85
CA ILE A 109 -4.80 -10.71 -8.61
C ILE A 109 -6.02 -11.45 -8.08
N TYR A 110 -6.40 -12.58 -8.69
CA TYR A 110 -7.48 -13.39 -8.16
C TYR A 110 -7.19 -13.85 -6.73
N GLY A 111 -6.00 -14.40 -6.46
CA GLY A 111 -5.64 -14.86 -5.11
C GLY A 111 -5.66 -13.76 -4.05
N THR A 112 -5.36 -12.52 -4.43
CA THR A 112 -5.29 -11.37 -3.52
C THR A 112 -6.66 -10.70 -3.34
N VAL A 113 -7.43 -10.55 -4.42
CA VAL A 113 -8.62 -9.70 -4.47
C VAL A 113 -9.92 -10.51 -4.32
N SER A 114 -9.91 -11.83 -4.60
CA SER A 114 -11.08 -12.71 -4.45
C SER A 114 -11.64 -12.78 -3.03
N LEU A 115 -10.82 -12.43 -2.04
CA LEU A 115 -11.25 -12.29 -0.64
C LEU A 115 -12.24 -11.12 -0.45
N TYR A 116 -12.18 -10.11 -1.31
CA TYR A 116 -12.98 -8.88 -1.24
C TYR A 116 -14.09 -8.84 -2.29
N THR A 117 -13.84 -9.39 -3.48
CA THR A 117 -14.86 -9.50 -4.54
C THR A 117 -14.60 -10.71 -5.45
N ASN A 118 -15.66 -11.48 -5.71
CA ASN A 118 -15.65 -12.55 -6.70
C ASN A 118 -16.31 -12.14 -8.02
N ASP A 119 -16.66 -10.86 -8.19
CA ASP A 119 -17.26 -10.38 -9.42
C ASP A 119 -16.19 -10.29 -10.52
N PRO A 120 -16.35 -11.03 -11.63
CA PRO A 120 -15.40 -11.00 -12.73
C PRO A 120 -15.21 -9.59 -13.32
N ILE A 121 -16.23 -8.72 -13.29
CA ILE A 121 -16.15 -7.36 -13.85
C ILE A 121 -15.30 -6.45 -12.95
N GLU A 122 -15.53 -6.49 -11.63
CA GLU A 122 -14.71 -5.74 -10.69
C GLU A 122 -13.26 -6.23 -10.68
N LEU A 123 -13.04 -7.55 -10.71
CA LEU A 123 -11.72 -8.15 -10.84
C LEU A 123 -11.03 -7.75 -12.15
N GLN A 124 -11.77 -7.69 -13.26
CA GLN A 124 -11.25 -7.22 -14.55
C GLN A 124 -10.83 -5.76 -14.50
N TYR A 125 -11.62 -4.89 -13.86
CA TYR A 125 -11.30 -3.48 -13.69
C TYR A 125 -10.04 -3.30 -12.84
N ILE A 126 -9.95 -3.99 -11.71
CA ILE A 126 -8.79 -3.93 -10.81
C ILE A 126 -7.53 -4.46 -11.49
N ALA A 127 -7.64 -5.62 -12.17
CA ALA A 127 -6.53 -6.21 -12.93
C ALA A 127 -6.02 -5.24 -14.00
N ALA A 128 -6.92 -4.64 -14.80
CA ALA A 128 -6.55 -3.70 -15.85
C ALA A 128 -5.94 -2.39 -15.31
N ALA A 129 -6.44 -1.87 -14.19
CA ALA A 129 -5.91 -0.65 -13.57
C ALA A 129 -4.51 -0.84 -12.98
N ARG A 130 -4.23 -2.00 -12.40
CA ARG A 130 -2.95 -2.30 -11.73
C ARG A 130 -1.89 -2.89 -12.67
N TRP A 131 -2.32 -3.47 -13.79
CA TRP A 131 -1.43 -4.14 -14.73
C TRP A 131 -0.29 -3.26 -15.26
N PRO A 132 -0.51 -2.00 -15.70
CA PRO A 132 0.57 -1.14 -16.17
C PRO A 132 1.68 -0.93 -15.14
N GLY A 133 1.33 -0.79 -13.85
CA GLY A 133 2.32 -0.66 -12.77
C GLY A 133 3.06 -1.96 -12.48
N PHE A 134 2.36 -3.10 -12.58
CA PHE A 134 2.94 -4.43 -12.35
C PHE A 134 3.93 -4.84 -13.45
N VAL A 135 3.56 -4.64 -14.72
CA VAL A 135 4.38 -5.10 -15.85
C VAL A 135 5.51 -4.14 -16.20
N LYS A 136 5.45 -2.90 -15.69
CA LYS A 136 6.46 -1.85 -15.90
C LYS A 136 7.87 -2.45 -15.73
N PRO A 137 8.30 -2.94 -14.55
CA PRO A 137 9.70 -3.29 -14.31
C PRO A 137 10.21 -4.42 -15.23
N VAL A 138 9.34 -5.37 -15.60
CA VAL A 138 9.69 -6.52 -16.46
C VAL A 138 9.94 -6.09 -17.90
N VAL A 139 9.15 -5.14 -18.41
CA VAL A 139 9.35 -4.59 -19.76
C VAL A 139 10.61 -3.72 -19.80
N TRP A 140 10.93 -2.97 -18.73
CA TRP A 140 12.13 -2.11 -18.70
C TRP A 140 13.45 -2.87 -18.57
N GLN A 141 13.46 -4.09 -18.04
CA GLN A 141 14.70 -4.84 -17.82
C GLN A 141 15.27 -5.46 -19.11
N GLN A 142 14.47 -5.57 -20.18
CA GLN A 142 14.94 -6.10 -21.47
C GLN A 142 15.65 -5.06 -22.35
N ASP A 143 15.49 -3.76 -22.06
CA ASP A 143 16.09 -2.66 -22.85
C ASP A 143 17.32 -2.02 -22.17
N GLY A 144 17.86 -2.67 -21.13
CA GLY A 144 19.01 -2.24 -20.36
C GLY A 144 20.37 -2.35 -21.07
N ASP A 145 20.49 -1.83 -22.30
CA ASP A 145 21.81 -1.41 -22.82
C ASP A 145 21.78 -0.34 -23.93
N HIS A 146 20.61 0.13 -24.40
CA HIS A 146 20.57 1.17 -25.44
C HIS A 146 19.70 2.34 -25.03
N SER A 147 20.38 3.41 -24.61
CA SER A 147 19.89 4.79 -24.59
C SER A 147 19.02 5.14 -25.79
N ASN A 148 17.71 5.28 -25.59
CA ASN A 148 16.92 6.48 -25.90
C ASN A 148 15.42 6.21 -25.85
N GLY A 149 14.76 6.90 -24.91
CA GLY A 149 13.46 7.52 -25.11
C GLY A 149 12.27 6.60 -25.30
N ASP A 150 11.60 6.24 -24.19
CA ASP A 150 10.17 6.01 -24.22
C ASP A 150 9.46 6.66 -23.02
N HIS A 151 8.26 7.14 -23.32
CA HIS A 151 7.58 8.24 -22.67
C HIS A 151 6.86 7.85 -21.38
N GLU A 152 7.53 8.10 -20.26
CA GLU A 152 6.87 8.28 -18.97
C GLU A 152 5.97 9.52 -19.03
N LEU A 153 4.70 9.40 -18.60
CA LEU A 153 3.99 10.56 -18.10
C LEU A 153 4.78 10.98 -16.86
N ASP A 154 5.66 11.97 -17.01
CA ASP A 154 6.44 12.56 -15.93
C ASP A 154 5.47 13.31 -15.00
N ILE A 155 4.71 12.54 -14.20
CA ILE A 155 3.86 13.09 -13.16
C ILE A 155 4.78 13.33 -11.98
N GLN A 156 5.33 14.54 -11.94
CA GLN A 156 6.04 15.01 -10.76
C GLN A 156 5.01 15.18 -9.63
N LEU A 157 5.18 14.37 -8.59
CA LEU A 157 4.36 14.33 -7.38
C LEU A 157 5.13 14.98 -6.23
N PRO A 158 5.09 16.32 -6.08
CA PRO A 158 5.54 16.96 -4.85
C PRO A 158 4.75 16.41 -3.67
N ASN A 159 5.46 15.75 -2.73
CA ASN A 159 4.93 15.39 -1.43
C ASN A 159 5.34 16.49 -0.44
N THR A 160 4.35 17.20 0.11
CA THR A 160 4.56 18.30 1.04
C THR A 160 3.92 17.95 2.38
N ASP A 161 4.70 17.92 3.47
CA ASP A 161 4.18 17.72 4.82
C ASP A 161 3.64 19.05 5.38
N GLY A 162 2.33 19.09 5.68
CA GLY A 162 1.68 20.24 6.30
C GLY A 162 2.29 20.65 7.64
N LEU A 163 2.98 19.74 8.34
CA LEU A 163 3.73 20.06 9.55
C LEU A 163 5.02 20.86 9.26
N ALA A 164 5.70 20.55 8.17
CA ALA A 164 6.92 21.24 7.77
C ALA A 164 6.63 22.65 7.22
N CYS A 165 5.41 22.87 6.71
CA CYS A 165 4.97 24.13 6.14
C CYS A 165 4.32 25.07 7.18
N PHE A 166 5.12 25.64 8.07
CA PHE A 166 4.65 26.60 9.09
C PHE A 166 4.49 28.05 8.57
N HIS A 167 4.84 28.32 7.30
CA HIS A 167 4.67 29.61 6.65
C HIS A 167 4.36 29.43 5.15
N ALA A 168 3.46 30.24 4.59
CA ALA A 168 3.04 30.13 3.20
C ALA A 168 4.20 30.15 2.19
N ARG A 169 5.20 31.01 2.42
CA ARG A 169 6.45 31.03 1.64
C ARG A 169 7.16 29.68 1.56
N VAL A 170 7.32 29.00 2.70
CA VAL A 170 7.97 27.68 2.77
C VAL A 170 7.17 26.66 1.97
N PHE A 171 5.84 26.69 2.09
CA PHE A 171 4.95 25.85 1.28
C PHE A 171 5.14 26.10 -0.22
N TYR A 172 5.11 27.37 -0.66
CA TYR A 172 5.31 27.71 -2.08
C TYR A 172 6.67 27.25 -2.61
N ASP A 173 7.74 27.43 -1.82
CA ASP A 173 9.08 26.98 -2.18
C ASP A 173 9.17 25.47 -2.33
N THR A 174 8.67 24.73 -1.34
CA THR A 174 8.70 23.26 -1.37
C THR A 174 7.96 22.72 -2.58
N VAL A 175 6.77 23.25 -2.87
CA VAL A 175 5.96 22.80 -4.02
C VAL A 175 6.62 23.16 -5.34
N LEU A 176 7.08 24.41 -5.52
CA LEU A 176 7.70 24.84 -6.78
C LEU A 176 9.03 24.13 -7.04
N ASN A 177 9.87 23.97 -6.02
CA ASN A 177 11.13 23.25 -6.16
C ASN A 177 10.88 21.79 -6.56
N ALA A 178 9.94 21.12 -5.90
CA ALA A 178 9.62 19.73 -6.20
C ALA A 178 8.96 19.53 -7.57
N LEU A 179 8.10 20.46 -8.03
CA LEU A 179 7.52 20.47 -9.39
C LEU A 179 8.50 20.93 -10.48
N ALA A 180 9.65 21.49 -10.11
CA ALA A 180 10.71 21.86 -11.04
C ALA A 180 11.81 20.80 -11.10
N GLY A 181 11.75 19.75 -10.26
CA GLY A 181 12.89 18.88 -10.00
C GLY A 181 14.12 19.63 -9.47
N TRP A 182 13.92 20.79 -8.83
CA TRP A 182 14.98 21.63 -8.31
C TRP A 182 15.35 21.21 -6.88
N GLU A 183 16.61 20.87 -6.65
CA GLU A 183 17.14 20.52 -5.33
C GLU A 183 17.94 21.71 -4.77
N PRO A 184 17.43 22.41 -3.73
CA PRO A 184 18.18 23.49 -3.10
C PRO A 184 19.46 22.94 -2.45
N SER A 185 20.61 23.52 -2.79
CA SER A 185 21.90 23.15 -2.20
C SER A 185 22.45 24.25 -1.30
N TRP A 186 23.24 23.90 -0.30
CA TRP A 186 23.87 24.90 0.58
C TRP A 186 24.83 25.80 -0.20
N GLU A 187 25.54 25.23 -1.18
CA GLU A 187 26.51 25.92 -2.04
C GLU A 187 25.83 26.96 -2.93
N SER A 188 24.57 26.72 -3.33
CA SER A 188 23.74 27.70 -4.03
C SER A 188 23.09 28.71 -3.09
N GLY A 189 23.34 28.63 -1.78
CA GLY A 189 22.72 29.49 -0.77
C GLY A 189 21.25 29.12 -0.52
N CYS A 190 20.90 27.84 -0.70
CA CYS A 190 19.53 27.33 -0.64
C CYS A 190 18.57 28.13 -1.54
N GLN A 191 19.04 28.49 -2.73
CA GLN A 191 18.23 29.26 -3.68
C GLN A 191 16.99 28.46 -4.08
N THR A 192 15.87 29.16 -4.07
CA THR A 192 14.60 28.69 -4.61
C THR A 192 14.71 28.59 -6.12
N TRP A 193 13.91 27.73 -6.75
CA TRP A 193 13.82 27.63 -8.20
C TRP A 193 13.73 29.05 -8.82
N PRO A 194 14.76 29.50 -9.55
CA PRO A 194 14.91 30.92 -9.90
C PRO A 194 14.07 31.33 -11.12
N GLY A 195 13.44 30.36 -11.81
CA GLY A 195 12.96 30.53 -13.17
C GLY A 195 14.07 30.92 -14.15
N GLU A 196 13.71 31.15 -15.41
CA GLU A 196 14.64 31.72 -16.40
C GLU A 196 14.80 33.24 -16.27
N ASP A 197 13.84 33.91 -15.63
CA ASP A 197 13.75 35.37 -15.51
C ASP A 197 14.35 35.92 -14.22
N GLY A 198 14.80 35.05 -13.31
CA GLY A 198 15.34 35.44 -12.00
C GLY A 198 14.29 36.02 -11.05
N VAL A 199 13.01 35.82 -11.35
CA VAL A 199 11.89 36.30 -10.54
C VAL A 199 11.60 35.30 -9.42
N LYS A 200 11.34 35.82 -8.22
CA LYS A 200 10.94 34.98 -7.08
C LYS A 200 9.46 34.66 -7.15
N TYR A 201 9.13 33.37 -7.16
CA TYR A 201 7.76 32.88 -7.24
C TYR A 201 7.13 32.57 -5.87
N ASN A 202 7.81 32.87 -4.77
CA ASN A 202 7.41 32.47 -3.42
C ASN A 202 7.00 33.62 -2.49
N ASP A 203 7.01 34.87 -2.97
CA ASP A 203 6.74 36.03 -2.12
C ASP A 203 5.24 36.16 -1.73
N GLY A 204 4.34 35.48 -2.44
CA GLY A 204 2.91 35.45 -2.15
C GLY A 204 2.13 34.56 -3.11
N ILE A 205 0.82 34.45 -2.92
CA ILE A 205 -0.04 33.57 -3.73
C ILE A 205 0.01 33.93 -5.22
N ASP A 206 0.00 35.22 -5.57
CA ASP A 206 0.03 35.64 -6.98
C ASP A 206 1.34 35.23 -7.68
N SER A 207 2.47 35.40 -6.98
CA SER A 207 3.78 34.95 -7.46
C SER A 207 3.83 33.42 -7.60
N PHE A 208 3.23 32.68 -6.66
CA PHE A 208 3.15 31.23 -6.70
C PHE A 208 2.32 30.74 -7.89
N LEU A 209 1.14 31.34 -8.12
CA LEU A 209 0.30 31.03 -9.29
C LEU A 209 1.04 31.33 -10.60
N HIS A 210 1.85 32.40 -10.64
CA HIS A 210 2.71 32.69 -11.79
C HIS A 210 3.79 31.62 -11.98
N GLY A 211 4.43 31.16 -10.90
CA GLY A 211 5.38 30.05 -10.92
C GLY A 211 4.78 28.76 -11.46
N LEU A 212 3.56 28.39 -11.04
CA LEU A 212 2.85 27.22 -11.56
C LEU A 212 2.52 27.34 -13.05
N ARG A 213 2.06 28.51 -13.51
CA ARG A 213 1.84 28.78 -14.95
C ARG A 213 3.12 28.62 -15.75
N ARG A 214 4.23 29.11 -15.20
CA ARG A 214 5.53 29.02 -15.83
C ARG A 214 6.00 27.57 -15.94
N LEU A 215 5.96 26.81 -14.85
CA LEU A 215 6.26 25.37 -14.86
C LEU A 215 5.37 24.63 -15.87
N SER A 216 4.08 24.94 -15.92
CA SER A 216 3.15 24.30 -16.85
C SER A 216 3.52 24.58 -18.30
N ALA A 217 3.94 25.81 -18.60
CA ALA A 217 4.40 26.18 -19.92
C ALA A 217 5.73 25.48 -20.27
N GLU A 218 6.67 25.38 -19.33
CA GLU A 218 7.95 24.68 -19.52
C GLU A 218 7.75 23.19 -19.85
N HIS A 219 6.86 22.51 -19.11
CA HIS A 219 6.48 21.12 -19.38
C HIS A 219 5.78 20.97 -20.74
N ALA A 220 5.06 21.99 -21.21
CA ALA A 220 4.43 21.98 -22.54
C ALA A 220 5.43 22.26 -23.68
N THR A 221 6.43 23.12 -23.46
CA THR A 221 7.44 23.50 -24.47
C THR A 221 8.59 22.53 -24.59
N ASN A 222 8.88 21.77 -23.53
CA ASN A 222 9.85 20.70 -23.52
C ASN A 222 9.13 19.34 -23.52
N PRO A 223 8.27 19.03 -24.52
CA PRO A 223 7.76 17.68 -24.62
C PRO A 223 8.98 16.76 -24.74
N PRO A 224 9.06 15.68 -23.96
CA PRO A 224 10.22 14.79 -23.93
C PRO A 224 10.57 14.44 -25.37
N ASN A 225 11.78 14.83 -25.81
CA ASN A 225 12.26 14.87 -27.19
C ASN A 225 11.67 13.73 -28.04
N ARG A 226 10.49 13.96 -28.64
CA ARG A 226 9.79 12.92 -29.39
C ARG A 226 10.56 12.72 -30.68
N SER A 227 11.17 11.55 -30.81
CA SER A 227 11.81 11.12 -32.05
C SER A 227 10.82 11.35 -33.20
N LYS A 228 11.34 11.88 -34.31
CA LYS A 228 10.60 12.54 -35.40
C LYS A 228 9.82 11.52 -36.26
N GLY A 229 8.94 10.75 -35.64
CA GLY A 229 8.02 9.80 -36.28
C GLY A 229 6.79 10.53 -36.81
N LYS A 230 6.57 10.45 -38.12
CA LYS A 230 5.50 11.15 -38.87
C LYS A 230 4.14 10.46 -38.65
N GLY A 231 3.69 10.36 -37.40
CA GLY A 231 2.39 9.80 -37.01
C GLY A 231 1.48 10.91 -36.48
N LYS A 232 0.37 11.15 -37.15
CA LYS A 232 -0.62 12.17 -36.78
C LYS A 232 -1.58 11.59 -35.72
N THR A 233 -1.11 11.41 -34.49
CA THR A 233 -1.96 11.05 -33.36
C THR A 233 -2.59 12.30 -32.74
N SER A 234 -3.84 12.15 -32.30
CA SER A 234 -4.70 13.17 -31.70
C SER A 234 -4.05 13.91 -30.53
N PRO A 235 -4.56 15.09 -30.11
CA PRO A 235 -4.07 15.81 -28.93
C PRO A 235 -4.31 14.97 -27.67
N THR A 236 -3.37 14.08 -27.36
CA THR A 236 -3.37 13.27 -26.15
C THR A 236 -3.15 14.21 -24.98
N GLU A 237 -4.10 14.16 -24.05
CA GLU A 237 -4.25 14.97 -22.86
C GLU A 237 -2.95 15.46 -22.19
N GLU A 238 -2.88 16.77 -21.96
CA GLU A 238 -1.77 17.49 -21.32
C GLU A 238 -1.43 16.95 -19.92
N PRO A 239 -0.15 17.01 -19.50
CA PRO A 239 0.28 16.57 -18.18
C PRO A 239 -0.43 17.37 -17.08
N SER A 240 -1.04 16.66 -16.13
CA SER A 240 -1.58 17.28 -14.92
C SER A 240 -0.52 17.32 -13.84
N MET A 241 -0.21 18.50 -13.31
CA MET A 241 0.53 18.61 -12.05
C MET A 241 -0.34 18.03 -10.93
N VAL A 242 0.25 17.32 -9.98
CA VAL A 242 -0.48 16.78 -8.83
C VAL A 242 0.27 17.16 -7.56
N ILE A 243 -0.37 17.94 -6.69
CA ILE A 243 0.20 18.38 -5.43
C ILE A 243 -0.38 17.53 -4.31
N PHE A 244 0.47 16.79 -3.60
CA PHE A 244 0.09 15.96 -2.47
C PHE A 244 0.49 16.65 -1.16
N ILE A 245 -0.49 16.89 -0.28
CA ILE A 245 -0.29 17.56 1.00
C ILE A 245 -0.65 16.58 2.11
N GLU A 246 0.36 16.12 2.85
CA GLU A 246 0.19 15.28 4.03
C GLU A 246 -0.21 16.11 5.26
N ARG A 247 -0.97 15.50 6.18
CA ARG A 247 -1.41 16.12 7.44
C ARG A 247 -2.07 17.48 7.23
N ALA A 248 -3.00 17.55 6.27
CA ALA A 248 -3.65 18.78 5.87
C ALA A 248 -4.41 19.50 7.01
N GLU A 249 -4.72 18.82 8.12
CA GLU A 249 -5.20 19.42 9.36
C GLU A 249 -4.25 20.50 9.90
N ARG A 250 -2.93 20.28 9.79
CA ARG A 250 -1.92 21.26 10.22
C ARG A 250 -1.90 22.49 9.33
N LEU A 251 -2.23 22.33 8.06
CA LEU A 251 -2.38 23.45 7.15
C LEU A 251 -3.56 24.34 7.56
N CYS A 252 -4.66 23.75 8.03
CA CYS A 252 -5.81 24.50 8.52
C CYS A 252 -5.51 25.23 9.84
N GLU A 253 -4.70 24.64 10.72
CA GLU A 253 -4.28 25.26 11.98
C GLU A 253 -3.27 26.40 11.78
N ASN A 254 -2.26 26.18 10.93
CA ASN A 254 -1.11 27.08 10.79
C ASN A 254 -1.29 28.11 9.68
N LEU A 255 -1.94 27.74 8.57
CA LEU A 255 -2.08 28.53 7.34
C LEU A 255 -3.52 28.44 6.78
N PRO A 256 -4.56 28.78 7.58
CA PRO A 256 -5.96 28.65 7.16
C PRO A 256 -6.28 29.44 5.88
N GLU A 257 -5.54 30.52 5.61
CA GLU A 257 -5.66 31.34 4.40
C GLU A 257 -5.30 30.59 3.12
N LEU A 258 -4.59 29.46 3.20
CA LEU A 258 -4.20 28.67 2.03
C LEU A 258 -5.26 27.65 1.58
N ILE A 259 -6.21 27.29 2.44
CA ILE A 259 -7.20 26.24 2.11
C ILE A 259 -8.09 26.66 0.95
N VAL A 260 -8.57 27.91 0.95
CA VAL A 260 -9.41 28.44 -0.14
C VAL A 260 -8.65 28.55 -1.47
N PRO A 261 -7.45 29.14 -1.56
CA PRO A 261 -6.73 29.19 -2.83
C PRO A 261 -6.26 27.81 -3.31
N LEU A 262 -5.91 26.88 -2.40
CA LEU A 262 -5.51 25.52 -2.80
C LEU A 262 -6.68 24.69 -3.34
N SER A 263 -7.85 24.78 -2.72
CA SER A 263 -9.07 24.11 -3.24
C SER A 263 -9.52 24.66 -4.59
N ARG A 264 -9.10 25.87 -4.96
CA ARG A 264 -9.37 26.52 -6.26
C ARG A 264 -8.13 26.65 -7.14
N LEU A 265 -7.06 25.92 -6.84
CA LEU A 265 -5.75 26.19 -7.43
C LEU A 265 -5.76 26.09 -8.95
N ALA A 266 -6.45 25.09 -9.51
CA ALA A 266 -6.60 24.93 -10.95
C ALA A 266 -7.28 26.14 -11.62
N GLU A 267 -8.33 26.68 -11.01
CA GLU A 267 -9.05 27.85 -11.51
C GLU A 267 -8.19 29.12 -11.43
N LEU A 268 -7.54 29.33 -10.29
CA LEU A 268 -6.71 30.51 -10.04
C LEU A 268 -5.45 30.52 -10.91
N ALA A 269 -4.77 29.37 -11.02
CA ALA A 269 -3.56 29.25 -11.82
C ALA A 269 -3.88 29.15 -13.32
N ARG A 270 -5.09 28.72 -13.71
CA ARG A 270 -5.43 28.39 -15.10
C ARG A 270 -4.48 27.35 -15.71
N VAL A 271 -4.09 26.38 -14.89
CA VAL A 271 -3.29 25.21 -15.30
C VAL A 271 -3.98 23.95 -14.82
N ARG A 272 -3.70 22.82 -15.46
CA ARG A 272 -4.21 21.51 -15.04
C ARG A 272 -3.41 21.03 -13.82
N VAL A 273 -3.84 21.43 -12.63
CA VAL A 273 -3.28 20.98 -11.36
C VAL A 273 -4.36 20.34 -10.49
N SER A 274 -4.05 19.20 -9.89
CA SER A 274 -4.89 18.54 -8.89
C SER A 274 -4.22 18.66 -7.52
N VAL A 275 -4.99 19.01 -6.49
CA VAL A 275 -4.49 19.05 -5.11
C VAL A 275 -5.15 17.92 -4.33
N ILE A 276 -4.33 17.07 -3.71
CA ILE A 276 -4.77 15.97 -2.86
C ILE A 276 -4.39 16.33 -1.43
N LEU A 277 -5.40 16.42 -0.56
CA LEU A 277 -5.24 16.68 0.87
C LEU A 277 -5.41 15.36 1.62
N LEU A 278 -4.36 14.89 2.29
CA LEU A 278 -4.42 13.75 3.18
C LEU A 278 -4.54 14.25 4.62
N SER A 279 -5.59 13.85 5.34
CA SER A 279 -5.84 14.28 6.71
C SER A 279 -6.38 13.17 7.59
N SER A 280 -6.08 13.27 8.88
CA SER A 280 -6.73 12.46 9.93
C SER A 280 -8.08 13.04 10.39
N MET A 281 -8.41 14.27 9.98
CA MET A 281 -9.67 14.93 10.27
C MET A 281 -10.62 14.85 9.08
N ARG A 282 -11.92 14.95 9.37
CA ARG A 282 -12.94 15.03 8.31
C ARG A 282 -12.92 16.40 7.67
N TRP A 283 -13.34 16.48 6.41
CA TRP A 283 -13.37 17.77 5.70
C TRP A 283 -14.27 18.80 6.36
N GLU A 284 -15.35 18.39 7.02
CA GLU A 284 -16.25 19.30 7.72
C GLU A 284 -15.52 20.11 8.80
N ASP A 285 -14.49 19.52 9.43
CA ASP A 285 -13.66 20.15 10.45
C ASP A 285 -12.55 21.02 9.83
N LEU A 286 -12.14 20.71 8.60
CA LEU A 286 -11.13 21.47 7.84
C LEU A 286 -11.72 22.62 7.01
N ARG A 287 -13.04 22.59 6.77
CA ARG A 287 -13.70 23.47 5.82
C ARG A 287 -13.59 24.94 6.27
N PRO A 288 -13.12 25.85 5.40
CA PRO A 288 -13.12 27.28 5.71
C PRO A 288 -14.54 27.78 6.00
N PRO A 289 -14.70 28.78 6.89
CA PRO A 289 -16.00 29.33 7.22
C PRO A 289 -16.69 29.91 5.97
N LEU A 290 -18.03 29.95 6.01
CA LEU A 290 -18.88 30.54 4.96
C LEU A 290 -18.83 29.83 3.59
N GLY A 291 -18.29 28.61 3.51
CA GLY A 291 -18.28 27.84 2.27
C GLY A 291 -17.44 28.49 1.17
N ALA A 292 -16.38 29.22 1.55
CA ALA A 292 -15.50 29.90 0.60
C ALA A 292 -14.69 28.93 -0.29
N ALA A 293 -14.51 27.68 0.15
CA ALA A 293 -13.88 26.61 -0.61
C ALA A 293 -14.93 25.71 -1.29
N PRO A 294 -14.71 25.31 -2.56
CA PRO A 294 -15.51 24.27 -3.19
C PRO A 294 -15.40 22.94 -2.42
N ASP A 295 -16.42 22.11 -2.50
CA ASP A 295 -16.39 20.76 -1.91
C ASP A 295 -15.47 19.86 -2.75
N PRO A 296 -14.39 19.29 -2.16
CA PRO A 296 -13.53 18.38 -2.87
C PRO A 296 -14.20 17.01 -3.03
N TYR A 297 -13.58 16.14 -3.84
CA TYR A 297 -13.95 14.74 -3.88
C TYR A 297 -13.40 14.03 -2.64
N PHE A 298 -14.28 13.35 -1.90
CA PHE A 298 -13.92 12.67 -0.65
C PHE A 298 -13.57 11.21 -0.92
N LEU A 299 -12.43 10.80 -0.36
CA LEU A 299 -12.00 9.42 -0.29
C LEU A 299 -11.77 9.09 1.18
N ASP A 300 -12.68 8.31 1.75
CA ASP A 300 -12.49 7.77 3.09
C ASP A 300 -11.64 6.51 2.98
N VAL A 301 -10.57 6.44 3.80
CA VAL A 301 -9.69 5.29 3.86
C VAL A 301 -9.95 4.61 5.19
N GLU A 302 -10.68 3.49 5.13
CA GLU A 302 -11.00 2.73 6.32
C GLU A 302 -9.73 2.26 7.03
N PRO A 303 -9.70 2.31 8.38
CA PRO A 303 -8.61 1.73 9.14
C PRO A 303 -8.45 0.25 8.82
N LEU A 304 -7.20 -0.23 8.77
CA LEU A 304 -6.93 -1.64 8.53
C LEU A 304 -7.59 -2.52 9.59
N THR A 305 -8.23 -3.59 9.13
CA THR A 305 -8.84 -4.55 10.04
C THR A 305 -7.77 -5.44 10.68
N LYS A 306 -8.12 -6.13 11.77
CA LYS A 306 -7.23 -7.14 12.40
C LYS A 306 -6.60 -8.12 11.39
N PRO A 307 -7.38 -8.80 10.51
CA PRO A 307 -6.79 -9.73 9.55
C PRO A 307 -5.84 -9.04 8.57
N ASP A 308 -6.13 -7.82 8.12
CA ASP A 308 -5.25 -7.07 7.22
C ASP A 308 -3.90 -6.75 7.88
N ILE A 309 -3.92 -6.37 9.16
CA ILE A 309 -2.70 -6.08 9.93
C ILE A 309 -1.87 -7.35 10.11
N ILE A 310 -2.50 -8.47 10.48
CA ILE A 310 -1.81 -9.76 10.61
C ILE A 310 -1.22 -10.18 9.27
N GLN A 311 -1.99 -10.09 8.18
CA GLN A 311 -1.53 -10.41 6.84
C GLN A 311 -0.33 -9.54 6.43
N ARG A 312 -0.37 -8.24 6.75
CA ARG A 312 0.77 -7.33 6.50
C ARG A 312 2.03 -7.76 7.26
N LEU A 313 1.91 -8.14 8.53
CA LEU A 313 3.05 -8.65 9.30
C LEU A 313 3.63 -9.92 8.68
N VAL A 314 2.78 -10.84 8.24
CA VAL A 314 3.16 -12.11 7.61
C VAL A 314 3.82 -11.87 6.25
N SER A 315 3.29 -10.95 5.44
CA SER A 315 3.89 -10.55 4.16
C SER A 315 5.29 -9.96 4.36
N ALA A 316 5.47 -9.09 5.36
CA ALA A 316 6.77 -8.52 5.68
C ALA A 316 7.81 -9.59 6.08
N PHE A 317 7.39 -10.61 6.84
CA PHE A 317 8.25 -11.75 7.15
C PHE A 317 8.64 -12.53 5.89
N ARG A 318 7.68 -12.79 4.99
CA ARG A 318 7.92 -13.50 3.73
C ARG A 318 8.92 -12.76 2.84
N GLU A 319 8.70 -11.46 2.61
CA GLU A 319 9.61 -10.61 1.82
C GLU A 319 11.03 -10.64 2.40
N THR A 320 11.15 -10.56 3.73
CA THR A 320 12.44 -10.66 4.42
C THR A 320 13.10 -12.02 4.21
N SER A 321 12.32 -13.09 4.36
CA SER A 321 12.77 -14.48 4.17
C SER A 321 13.30 -14.70 2.76
N GLU A 322 12.57 -14.25 1.74
CA GLU A 322 12.93 -14.37 0.33
C GLU A 322 14.15 -13.52 -0.02
N ALA A 323 14.24 -12.30 0.51
CA ALA A 323 15.39 -11.42 0.31
C ALA A 323 16.68 -12.03 0.89
N LEU A 324 16.61 -12.62 2.09
CA LEU A 324 17.74 -13.29 2.73
C LEU A 324 18.14 -14.57 1.99
N ALA A 325 17.17 -15.40 1.59
CA ALA A 325 17.45 -16.56 0.77
C ALA A 325 18.16 -16.19 -0.55
N SER A 326 17.78 -15.08 -1.17
CA SER A 326 18.39 -14.56 -2.40
C SER A 326 19.80 -14.00 -2.19
N SER A 327 20.12 -13.52 -0.99
CA SER A 327 21.45 -12.98 -0.66
C SER A 327 22.52 -14.05 -0.44
N GLY A 328 22.13 -15.33 -0.32
CA GLY A 328 23.03 -16.43 -0.01
C GLY A 328 23.50 -16.49 1.44
N GLU A 329 23.00 -15.61 2.32
CA GLU A 329 23.19 -15.70 3.77
C GLU A 329 22.06 -16.52 4.40
N PRO A 330 22.30 -17.79 4.80
CA PRO A 330 21.28 -18.59 5.45
C PRO A 330 20.96 -18.02 6.83
N SER A 331 19.78 -17.42 6.98
CA SER A 331 19.27 -16.95 8.27
C SER A 331 18.24 -17.94 8.81
N MET A 332 18.63 -18.71 9.83
CA MET A 332 17.69 -19.63 10.49
C MET A 332 16.52 -18.89 11.15
N THR A 333 16.73 -17.65 11.57
CA THR A 333 15.70 -16.78 12.17
C THR A 333 14.56 -16.46 11.20
N TYR A 334 14.87 -16.30 9.91
CA TYR A 334 13.90 -15.91 8.88
C TYR A 334 13.74 -17.01 7.81
N HIS A 335 13.93 -18.27 8.19
CA HIS A 335 13.79 -19.38 7.26
C HIS A 335 12.33 -19.53 6.77
N PRO A 336 12.06 -19.82 5.48
CA PRO A 336 10.70 -19.94 4.95
C PRO A 336 9.82 -20.97 5.68
N GLY A 337 10.44 -22.05 6.20
CA GLY A 337 9.75 -23.07 7.00
C GLY A 337 9.11 -22.54 8.29
N LEU A 338 9.53 -21.37 8.78
CA LEU A 338 8.96 -20.72 9.97
C LEU A 338 7.70 -19.89 9.68
N LEU A 339 7.28 -19.73 8.42
CA LEU A 339 6.15 -18.85 8.05
C LEU A 339 4.87 -19.17 8.83
N SER A 340 4.46 -20.45 8.85
CA SER A 340 3.24 -20.85 9.59
C SER A 340 3.37 -20.62 11.10
N PHE A 341 4.59 -20.63 11.64
CA PHE A 341 4.82 -20.31 13.05
C PHE A 341 4.78 -18.81 13.30
N TYR A 342 5.31 -18.03 12.36
CA TYR A 342 5.22 -16.57 12.37
C TYR A 342 3.78 -16.07 12.29
N GLU A 343 2.89 -16.72 11.53
CA GLU A 343 1.45 -16.39 11.50
C GLU A 343 0.82 -16.43 12.90
N HIS A 344 1.06 -17.50 13.65
CA HIS A 344 0.57 -17.62 15.03
C HIS A 344 1.23 -16.58 15.96
N TYR A 345 2.50 -16.27 15.73
CA TYR A 345 3.21 -15.23 16.46
C TYR A 345 2.62 -13.84 16.20
N ALA A 346 2.31 -13.51 14.95
CA ALA A 346 1.70 -12.25 14.56
C ALA A 346 0.31 -12.08 15.19
N GLU A 347 -0.50 -13.14 15.24
CA GLU A 347 -1.79 -13.13 15.96
C GLU A 347 -1.64 -12.81 17.45
N MET A 348 -0.64 -13.40 18.10
CA MET A 348 -0.37 -13.22 19.53
C MET A 348 0.20 -11.83 19.86
N ILE A 349 1.15 -11.34 19.05
CA ILE A 349 1.68 -9.98 19.17
C ILE A 349 0.55 -8.98 18.95
N TYR A 350 -0.25 -9.15 17.89
CA TYR A 350 -1.41 -8.29 17.66
C TYR A 350 -2.35 -8.31 18.86
N GLY A 351 -2.75 -9.48 19.36
CA GLY A 351 -3.65 -9.60 20.51
C GLY A 351 -3.14 -8.91 21.79
N THR A 352 -1.82 -8.79 21.95
CA THR A 352 -1.19 -8.15 23.12
C THR A 352 -0.99 -6.65 22.93
N VAL A 353 -0.52 -6.24 21.74
CA VAL A 353 -0.06 -4.88 21.44
C VAL A 353 -1.17 -3.98 20.89
N SER A 354 -2.17 -4.55 20.19
CA SER A 354 -3.29 -3.79 19.58
C SER A 354 -4.14 -3.00 20.57
N LEU A 355 -4.09 -3.36 21.86
CA LEU A 355 -4.75 -2.61 22.92
C LEU A 355 -4.19 -1.19 23.11
N TYR A 356 -2.97 -0.94 22.62
CA TYR A 356 -2.24 0.32 22.81
C TYR A 356 -1.95 1.05 21.51
N THR A 357 -1.71 0.31 20.42
CA THR A 357 -1.51 0.88 19.09
C THR A 357 -2.13 0.00 18.02
N ASN A 358 -2.85 0.64 17.09
CA ASN A 358 -3.37 -0.02 15.88
C ASN A 358 -2.57 0.39 14.64
N ASP A 359 -1.47 1.14 14.80
CA ASP A 359 -0.60 1.47 13.68
C ASP A 359 0.14 0.19 13.22
N PRO A 360 -0.07 -0.26 11.97
CA PRO A 360 0.62 -1.42 11.44
C PRO A 360 2.15 -1.27 11.45
N ILE A 361 2.68 -0.05 11.33
CA ILE A 361 4.12 0.20 11.31
C ILE A 361 4.72 -0.04 12.69
N ASP A 362 4.09 0.47 13.75
CA ASP A 362 4.53 0.23 15.13
C ASP A 362 4.41 -1.24 15.52
N LEU A 363 3.31 -1.90 15.13
CA LEU A 363 3.14 -3.34 15.34
C LEU A 363 4.23 -4.14 14.63
N GLN A 364 4.56 -3.79 13.39
CA GLN A 364 5.64 -4.42 12.63
C GLN A 364 7.01 -4.20 13.27
N TYR A 365 7.28 -2.98 13.76
CA TYR A 365 8.51 -2.65 14.46
C TYR A 365 8.70 -3.50 15.73
N ILE A 366 7.67 -3.57 16.57
CA ILE A 366 7.70 -4.36 17.81
C ILE A 366 7.81 -5.85 17.50
N ALA A 367 7.03 -6.34 16.53
CA ALA A 367 7.05 -7.74 16.10
C ALA A 367 8.43 -8.15 15.58
N ALA A 368 9.05 -7.32 14.73
CA ALA A 368 10.36 -7.59 14.16
C ALA A 368 11.48 -7.58 15.21
N ALA A 369 11.45 -6.65 16.16
CA ALA A 369 12.44 -6.59 17.24
C ALA A 369 12.39 -7.82 18.16
N ARG A 370 11.18 -8.32 18.44
CA ARG A 370 10.99 -9.45 19.37
C ARG A 370 11.16 -10.82 18.71
N TRP A 371 10.95 -10.93 17.40
CA TRP A 371 10.94 -12.20 16.69
C TRP A 371 12.22 -13.03 16.88
N PRO A 372 13.45 -12.49 16.72
CA PRO A 372 14.68 -13.26 16.87
C PRO A 372 14.78 -13.97 18.23
N GLY A 373 14.57 -13.23 19.33
CA GLY A 373 14.61 -13.82 20.67
C GLY A 373 13.45 -14.78 20.97
N PHE A 374 12.30 -14.62 20.29
CA PHE A 374 11.16 -15.55 20.42
C PHE A 374 11.42 -16.88 19.71
N VAL A 375 12.00 -16.85 18.50
CA VAL A 375 12.19 -18.05 17.67
C VAL A 375 13.48 -18.81 18.00
N LYS A 376 14.46 -18.15 18.63
CA LYS A 376 15.77 -18.75 18.96
C LYS A 376 15.70 -20.09 19.69
N PRO A 377 14.82 -20.35 20.68
CA PRO A 377 14.71 -21.68 21.30
C PRO A 377 14.33 -22.79 20.33
N VAL A 378 13.58 -22.48 19.26
CA VAL A 378 13.17 -23.44 18.23
C VAL A 378 14.33 -23.74 17.30
N VAL A 379 15.04 -22.71 16.87
CA VAL A 379 16.22 -22.83 16.00
C VAL A 379 17.37 -23.54 16.72
N TRP A 380 17.67 -23.13 17.95
CA TRP A 380 18.77 -23.69 18.75
C TRP A 380 18.63 -25.20 18.97
N GLN A 381 17.40 -25.68 19.20
CA GLN A 381 17.15 -27.11 19.41
C GLN A 381 17.55 -27.96 18.20
N GLN A 382 17.56 -27.37 17.00
CA GLN A 382 17.88 -28.05 15.75
C GLN A 382 19.39 -28.03 15.48
N ASP A 383 20.08 -26.93 15.79
CA ASP A 383 21.54 -26.82 15.60
C ASP A 383 22.34 -27.89 16.38
N GLY A 384 21.84 -28.31 17.54
CA GLY A 384 22.50 -29.30 18.39
C GLY A 384 22.52 -30.74 17.85
N ASP A 385 21.64 -31.08 16.88
CA ASP A 385 21.44 -32.46 16.40
C ASP A 385 22.08 -32.71 15.02
N HIS A 386 22.59 -31.66 14.35
CA HIS A 386 22.96 -31.68 12.93
C HIS A 386 24.46 -31.67 12.63
N SER A 387 25.32 -32.19 13.52
CA SER A 387 26.78 -32.20 13.28
C SER A 387 27.26 -33.13 12.14
N ASN A 388 26.38 -33.81 11.39
CA ASN A 388 26.78 -34.78 10.36
C ASN A 388 25.83 -34.79 9.14
N GLY A 389 26.14 -34.01 8.09
CA GLY A 389 25.70 -34.26 6.71
C GLY A 389 24.89 -33.15 6.04
N ASP A 390 25.23 -32.84 4.78
CA ASP A 390 24.70 -31.82 3.85
C ASP A 390 23.20 -31.94 3.50
N HIS A 391 22.33 -32.24 4.45
CA HIS A 391 20.89 -32.32 4.21
C HIS A 391 20.24 -30.95 4.39
N GLU A 392 19.46 -30.55 3.37
CA GLU A 392 18.52 -29.44 3.39
C GLU A 392 17.74 -29.44 4.72
N LEU A 393 17.91 -28.36 5.50
CA LEU A 393 17.48 -28.30 6.89
C LEU A 393 15.95 -28.13 6.98
N ASP A 394 15.24 -29.24 7.01
CA ASP A 394 13.81 -29.25 7.33
C ASP A 394 13.59 -28.82 8.79
N ILE A 395 13.30 -27.53 9.00
CA ILE A 395 12.98 -26.98 10.31
C ILE A 395 11.74 -27.68 10.88
N GLN A 396 11.93 -28.48 11.92
CA GLN A 396 10.85 -29.09 12.69
C GLN A 396 10.18 -28.07 13.60
N LEU A 397 8.97 -27.66 13.23
CA LEU A 397 8.19 -26.74 14.05
C LEU A 397 7.71 -27.40 15.35
N PRO A 398 7.64 -26.66 16.48
CA PRO A 398 7.05 -27.17 17.71
C PRO A 398 5.60 -27.60 17.46
N ASN A 399 5.18 -28.69 18.11
CA ASN A 399 3.78 -29.09 18.13
C ASN A 399 2.92 -28.02 18.85
N THR A 400 1.59 -28.14 18.76
CA THR A 400 0.65 -27.15 19.32
C THR A 400 0.91 -26.87 20.82
N ASP A 401 1.17 -27.90 21.62
CA ASP A 401 1.48 -27.74 23.05
C ASP A 401 2.80 -26.98 23.29
N GLY A 402 3.84 -27.30 22.51
CA GLY A 402 5.12 -26.60 22.53
C GLY A 402 4.98 -25.12 22.16
N ARG A 403 4.18 -24.80 21.13
CA ARG A 403 3.87 -23.41 20.75
C ARG A 403 3.19 -22.66 21.88
N LEU A 404 2.15 -23.26 22.50
CA LEU A 404 1.43 -22.65 23.61
C LEU A 404 2.33 -22.40 24.83
N ARG A 405 3.23 -23.32 25.16
CA ARG A 405 4.21 -23.14 26.23
C ARG A 405 5.18 -22.01 25.92
N LEU A 406 5.67 -21.92 24.68
CA LEU A 406 6.58 -20.86 24.25
C LEU A 406 5.90 -19.49 24.32
N PHE A 407 4.66 -19.39 23.84
CA PHE A 407 3.87 -18.16 23.95
C PHE A 407 3.62 -17.76 25.41
N LYS A 408 3.27 -18.72 26.27
CA LYS A 408 3.09 -18.45 27.69
C LYS A 408 4.39 -17.93 28.32
N TYR A 409 5.53 -18.52 27.98
CA TYR A 409 6.84 -18.12 28.48
C TYR A 409 7.19 -16.68 28.07
N PHE A 410 6.95 -16.31 26.81
CA PHE A 410 7.30 -14.98 26.28
C PHE A 410 6.19 -13.92 26.41
N SER A 411 5.02 -14.26 26.93
CA SER A 411 3.89 -13.33 27.05
C SER A 411 4.26 -12.03 27.79
N SER A 412 5.03 -12.11 28.87
CA SER A 412 5.51 -10.93 29.61
C SER A 412 6.55 -10.12 28.82
N SER A 413 7.35 -10.79 27.99
CA SER A 413 8.34 -10.13 27.13
C SER A 413 7.67 -9.28 26.04
N PHE A 414 6.50 -9.67 25.55
CA PHE A 414 5.71 -8.84 24.61
C PHE A 414 5.28 -7.52 25.24
N THR A 415 4.82 -7.54 26.50
CA THR A 415 4.48 -6.32 27.23
C THR A 415 5.70 -5.45 27.48
N ARG A 416 6.85 -6.04 27.85
CA ARG A 416 8.11 -5.29 28.02
C ARG A 416 8.60 -4.67 26.71
N ALA A 417 8.47 -5.39 25.59
CA ALA A 417 8.80 -4.88 24.26
C ALA A 417 7.92 -3.67 23.92
N LEU A 418 6.61 -3.79 24.14
CA LEU A 418 5.67 -2.70 23.97
C LEU A 418 6.03 -1.46 24.82
N GLU A 419 6.23 -1.64 26.13
CA GLU A 419 6.53 -0.54 27.06
C GLU A 419 7.84 0.19 26.73
N ALA A 420 8.81 -0.50 26.13
CA ALA A 420 10.10 0.08 25.76
C ALA A 420 10.12 0.66 24.34
N LEU A 421 9.60 -0.09 23.36
CA LEU A 421 9.74 0.22 21.93
C LEU A 421 8.67 1.17 21.42
N TYR A 422 7.44 1.11 21.95
CA TYR A 422 6.37 2.01 21.52
C TYR A 422 6.67 3.48 21.83
N PRO A 423 7.02 3.86 23.08
CA PRO A 423 7.48 5.21 23.39
C PRO A 423 8.91 5.52 22.91
N ARG A 424 9.57 4.61 22.18
CA ARG A 424 10.95 4.75 21.67
C ARG A 424 11.98 5.05 22.78
N LEU A 425 11.85 4.40 23.94
CA LEU A 425 12.81 4.52 25.05
C LEU A 425 14.16 3.84 24.73
N THR A 426 14.14 2.88 23.83
CA THR A 426 15.32 2.25 23.23
C THR A 426 15.01 1.93 21.76
N ASN A 427 16.05 1.72 20.95
CA ASN A 427 15.87 1.25 19.58
C ASN A 427 15.69 -0.28 19.55
N ALA A 428 15.08 -0.77 18.47
CA ALA A 428 14.77 -2.18 18.29
C ALA A 428 15.99 -3.10 18.31
N ALA A 429 17.14 -2.66 17.80
CA ALA A 429 18.34 -3.48 17.74
C ALA A 429 18.94 -3.70 19.14
N ASP A 430 19.07 -2.63 19.92
CA ASP A 430 19.56 -2.67 21.29
C ASP A 430 18.58 -3.43 22.20
N TRP A 431 17.27 -3.22 22.02
CA TRP A 431 16.28 -3.98 22.77
C TRP A 431 16.36 -5.48 22.44
N ALA A 432 16.51 -5.82 21.15
CA ALA A 432 16.59 -7.21 20.70
C ALA A 432 17.84 -7.91 21.25
N SER A 433 18.98 -7.23 21.32
CA SER A 433 20.22 -7.80 21.87
C SER A 433 20.14 -8.01 23.39
N GLU A 434 19.57 -7.05 24.12
CA GLU A 434 19.36 -7.17 25.58
C GLU A 434 18.33 -8.25 25.96
N ASN A 435 17.39 -8.56 25.06
CA ASN A 435 16.32 -9.54 25.28
C ASN A 435 16.48 -10.78 24.40
N ASP A 436 17.71 -11.04 23.96
CA ASP A 436 18.05 -12.27 23.28
C ASP A 436 17.90 -13.46 24.25
N TYR A 437 17.53 -14.62 23.71
CA TYR A 437 17.37 -15.82 24.54
C TYR A 437 18.74 -16.39 24.89
N ASP A 438 19.03 -16.48 26.20
CA ASP A 438 20.19 -17.20 26.71
C ASP A 438 19.80 -18.65 27.06
N PRO A 439 20.33 -19.66 26.34
CA PRO A 439 20.06 -21.07 26.62
C PRO A 439 20.58 -21.56 27.98
N THR A 440 21.54 -20.85 28.59
CA THR A 440 22.16 -21.26 29.85
C THR A 440 21.28 -20.95 31.06
N GLU A 441 20.45 -19.91 31.00
CA GLU A 441 19.53 -19.54 32.08
C GLU A 441 18.37 -20.55 32.26
N GLY A 442 17.96 -21.22 31.18
CA GLY A 442 16.84 -22.18 31.18
C GLY A 442 17.09 -23.49 31.93
N HIS A 443 18.36 -23.86 32.17
CA HIS A 443 18.72 -25.07 32.93
C HIS A 443 18.96 -24.81 34.42
N GLY A 444 18.89 -23.55 34.85
CA GLY A 444 19.41 -23.11 36.13
C GLY A 444 18.61 -22.00 36.80
N ALA A 445 17.27 -22.06 36.78
CA ALA A 445 16.43 -21.25 37.67
C ALA A 445 16.60 -21.67 39.16
N ARG A 446 17.83 -21.50 39.67
CA ARG A 446 18.17 -21.24 41.06
C ARG A 446 18.55 -19.77 41.10
N VAL A 447 17.68 -18.98 41.71
CA VAL A 447 17.83 -17.55 42.01
C VAL A 447 19.26 -17.24 42.45
N HIS A 448 19.99 -16.46 41.65
CA HIS A 448 21.16 -15.72 42.12
C HIS A 448 20.92 -14.23 41.85
N GLU A 449 20.65 -13.50 42.93
CA GLU A 449 20.71 -12.05 42.95
C GLU A 449 22.15 -11.60 42.74
N GLY A 450 22.33 -10.72 41.75
CA GLY A 450 23.27 -9.60 41.74
C GLY A 450 24.76 -9.94 41.74
N LEU A 451 25.37 -9.99 40.56
CA LEU A 451 26.78 -9.61 40.35
C LEU A 451 26.93 -8.94 38.97
N ALA A 452 27.71 -7.85 38.95
CA ALA A 452 27.95 -6.95 37.83
C ALA A 452 28.69 -7.61 36.65
N PRO A 453 28.60 -7.04 35.42
CA PRO A 453 29.20 -7.67 34.24
C PRO A 453 30.72 -7.50 34.22
N ASP A 454 31.40 -8.60 33.90
CA ASP A 454 32.82 -8.68 33.55
C ASP A 454 32.91 -8.60 32.02
N GLU A 455 33.69 -7.65 31.51
CA GLU A 455 33.95 -7.46 30.07
C GLU A 455 34.96 -8.51 29.59
N SER A 456 34.53 -9.48 28.79
CA SER A 456 35.43 -10.19 27.87
C SER A 456 34.71 -10.76 26.65
N ASP A 457 35.05 -10.17 25.50
CA ASP A 457 35.08 -10.67 24.12
C ASP A 457 34.25 -11.91 23.72
N GLY A 458 33.34 -11.66 22.77
CA GLY A 458 32.70 -12.66 21.93
C GLY A 458 32.14 -12.03 20.64
N GLU A 459 32.98 -11.84 19.63
CA GLU A 459 32.56 -11.53 18.25
C GLU A 459 31.85 -12.75 17.63
N VAL A 460 30.58 -12.97 17.98
CA VAL A 460 29.65 -13.81 17.22
C VAL A 460 28.28 -13.16 17.33
N GLY A 461 27.85 -12.44 16.29
CA GLY A 461 26.45 -11.95 16.25
C GLY A 461 26.11 -10.84 15.26
N TRP A 462 27.06 -10.03 14.80
CA TRP A 462 26.75 -8.80 14.03
C TRP A 462 25.91 -9.00 12.74
N ALA A 463 26.00 -10.16 12.08
CA ALA A 463 25.29 -10.42 10.82
C ALA A 463 23.75 -10.49 10.97
N THR A 464 23.23 -11.00 12.09
CA THR A 464 21.76 -11.07 12.32
C THR A 464 21.17 -9.69 12.69
N TYR A 465 21.99 -8.77 13.22
CA TYR A 465 21.55 -7.43 13.64
C TYR A 465 21.48 -6.42 12.49
N VAL A 466 22.34 -6.54 11.47
CA VAL A 466 22.21 -5.80 10.20
C VAL A 466 20.91 -6.17 9.47
N GLN A 467 20.39 -7.38 9.68
CA GLN A 467 19.14 -7.86 9.08
C GLN A 467 17.90 -7.18 9.72
N VAL A 468 17.88 -6.97 11.04
CA VAL A 468 16.85 -6.15 11.71
C VAL A 468 16.88 -4.69 11.22
N TRP A 469 18.10 -4.15 11.00
CA TRP A 469 18.27 -2.81 10.44
C TRP A 469 17.72 -2.70 9.01
N ASN A 470 17.91 -3.71 8.14
CA ASN A 470 17.36 -3.73 6.79
C ASN A 470 15.83 -3.91 6.74
N ILE A 471 15.22 -4.59 7.73
CA ILE A 471 13.76 -4.71 7.87
C ILE A 471 13.14 -3.38 8.31
N ILE A 472 13.80 -2.67 9.24
CA ILE A 472 13.42 -1.33 9.68
C ILE A 472 13.64 -0.33 8.54
N ARG A 473 14.75 -0.41 7.80
CA ARG A 473 15.06 0.42 6.64
C ARG A 473 14.19 0.11 5.41
N GLY A 474 13.65 -1.10 5.27
CA GLY A 474 12.67 -1.43 4.23
C GLY A 474 11.29 -0.82 4.51
N SER A 475 10.87 -0.85 5.78
CA SER A 475 9.57 -0.36 6.24
C SER A 475 9.54 1.17 6.44
N VAL A 476 10.65 1.74 6.91
CA VAL A 476 10.86 3.20 7.03
C VAL A 476 11.36 3.77 5.70
N GLY A 477 12.18 3.05 4.93
CA GLY A 477 12.73 3.52 3.65
C GLY A 477 11.75 3.53 2.47
N ALA A 478 10.51 3.07 2.62
CA ALA A 478 9.43 3.45 1.70
C ALA A 478 8.96 4.90 1.92
N CYS A 479 9.21 5.47 3.11
CA CYS A 479 9.01 6.89 3.43
C CYS A 479 10.33 7.71 3.52
N GLN A 480 11.47 7.06 3.79
CA GLN A 480 12.75 7.72 4.10
C GLN A 480 13.80 7.67 2.97
N ARG A 481 13.63 6.86 1.91
CA ARG A 481 14.59 6.80 0.77
C ARG A 481 14.67 8.09 -0.09
N ARG A 482 14.10 9.20 0.39
CA ARG A 482 14.32 10.55 -0.16
C ARG A 482 15.23 11.43 0.71
N TRP A 483 15.74 10.94 1.85
CA TRP A 483 16.61 11.72 2.76
C TRP A 483 18.07 11.23 2.83
N ASP A 484 18.36 9.96 2.53
CA ASP A 484 19.73 9.40 2.68
C ASP A 484 20.69 9.75 1.52
N THR A 485 20.27 10.51 0.50
CA THR A 485 21.18 11.04 -0.55
C THR A 485 21.77 12.42 -0.18
N VAL A 486 21.70 12.81 1.10
CA VAL A 486 22.23 14.10 1.61
C VAL A 486 23.34 13.89 2.68
N ALA A 487 23.80 12.66 2.91
CA ALA A 487 24.84 12.39 3.92
C ALA A 487 25.90 11.34 3.50
N GLU A 488 26.28 11.30 2.22
CA GLU A 488 27.59 10.82 1.75
C GLU A 488 28.20 11.75 0.70
#